data_AF-A0A949P0X1-F1
#
_entry.id   AF-A0A949P0X1-F1
#
_cell.length_a   1.000
_cell.length_b   1.000
_cell.length_c   1.000
_cell.angle_alpha   90.00
_cell.angle_beta   90.00
_cell.angle_gamma   90.00
#
_symmetry.space_group_name_H-M   'P 1'
#
loop_
_entity.id
_entity.type
_entity.pdbx_description
1 polymer ?
#
loop_
_entity_poly.entity_id
_entity_poly.type
_entity_poly.pdbx_seq_one_letter_code
_entity_poly.pdbx_strand_id
1 'polypeptide(L)'
;MSDKAPRGVRLVIALAGRRNAGKSSLLNALTGQETAIVSDTPGTTTDPVAKHYELLPLGPVTFYDTAGLDDTGDLGGLRMKATRKVLYRSDVAVVVVGEEGVTAHERAILDMVKGLSIPCIVAFNKTDLRTPASEELALCRSLGAPCLTVCARTGAGADELKRAIIDAAPLE
;
A
#
# COMPACT_ATOMS: atom_id res chain seq x y z
N MET A 1 -33.94 -8.20 6.41
CA MET A 1 -32.97 -9.32 6.45
C MET A 1 -32.68 -9.71 5.02
N SER A 2 -31.54 -9.29 4.48
CA SER A 2 -31.00 -9.81 3.23
C SER A 2 -29.62 -10.33 3.54
N ASP A 3 -29.60 -11.59 3.98
CA ASP A 3 -28.40 -12.38 4.19
C ASP A 3 -27.84 -12.74 2.80
N LYS A 4 -27.07 -11.82 2.23
CA LYS A 4 -26.24 -12.11 1.06
C LYS A 4 -24.87 -12.46 1.60
N ALA A 5 -24.57 -13.76 1.63
CA ALA A 5 -23.20 -14.22 1.84
C ALA A 5 -22.29 -13.54 0.80
N PRO A 6 -21.25 -12.80 1.21
CA PRO A 6 -20.37 -12.11 0.28
C PRO A 6 -19.66 -13.13 -0.61
N ARG A 7 -19.33 -12.75 -1.84
CA ARG A 7 -18.47 -13.57 -2.71
C ARG A 7 -17.17 -13.89 -1.94
N GLY A 8 -16.77 -15.16 -1.89
CA GLY A 8 -15.59 -15.65 -1.17
C GLY A 8 -14.22 -15.18 -1.71
N VAL A 9 -14.13 -13.97 -2.27
CA VAL A 9 -12.89 -13.37 -2.76
C VAL A 9 -12.48 -12.27 -1.77
N ARG A 10 -11.39 -12.50 -1.05
CA ARG A 10 -10.80 -11.48 -0.15
C ARG A 10 -10.28 -10.33 -1.00
N LEU A 11 -10.72 -9.11 -0.74
CA LEU A 11 -10.21 -7.92 -1.42
C LEU A 11 -8.70 -7.80 -1.20
N VAL A 12 -7.99 -7.44 -2.27
CA VAL A 12 -6.54 -7.34 -2.32
C VAL A 12 -6.14 -5.88 -2.27
N ILE A 13 -5.44 -5.49 -1.21
CA ILE A 13 -4.93 -4.14 -1.02
C ILE A 13 -3.40 -4.16 -1.15
N ALA A 14 -2.86 -3.48 -2.15
CA ALA A 14 -1.42 -3.39 -2.35
C ALA A 14 -0.82 -2.17 -1.66
N LEU A 15 0.22 -2.37 -0.86
CA LEU A 15 1.11 -1.30 -0.42
C LEU A 15 2.32 -1.26 -1.34
N ALA A 16 2.42 -0.22 -2.16
CA ALA A 16 3.49 -0.03 -3.13
C ALA A 16 4.25 1.27 -2.86
N GLY A 17 5.53 1.32 -3.21
CA GLY A 17 6.39 2.48 -2.97
C GLY A 17 7.84 2.04 -2.82
N ARG A 18 8.78 2.99 -2.76
CA ARG A 18 10.20 2.66 -2.65
C ARG A 18 10.54 1.83 -1.40
N ARG A 19 11.73 1.23 -1.42
CA ARG A 19 12.37 0.69 -0.22
C ARG A 19 12.49 1.80 0.84
N ASN A 20 12.27 1.46 2.11
CA ASN A 20 12.34 2.39 3.24
C ASN A 20 11.27 3.50 3.28
N ALA A 21 10.26 3.49 2.38
CA ALA A 21 9.08 4.37 2.50
C ALA A 21 8.23 4.06 3.75
N GLY A 22 8.50 2.94 4.43
CA GLY A 22 7.80 2.52 5.64
C GLY A 22 6.51 1.73 5.38
N LYS A 23 6.44 0.99 4.27
CA LYS A 23 5.30 0.14 3.88
C LYS A 23 4.97 -0.91 4.95
N SER A 24 5.95 -1.69 5.40
CA SER A 24 5.74 -2.73 6.43
C SER A 24 5.35 -2.14 7.78
N SER A 25 5.98 -1.02 8.17
CA SER A 25 5.61 -0.28 9.39
C SER A 25 4.18 0.26 9.31
N LEU A 26 3.78 0.81 8.15
CA LEU A 26 2.43 1.30 7.93
C LEU A 26 1.42 0.16 7.96
N LEU A 27 1.75 -0.99 7.36
CA LEU A 27 0.92 -2.19 7.44
C LEU A 27 0.71 -2.63 8.89
N ASN A 28 1.76 -2.65 9.71
CA ASN A 28 1.63 -2.96 11.14
C ASN A 28 0.77 -1.95 11.88
N ALA A 29 0.95 -0.66 11.60
CA ALA A 29 0.14 0.41 12.20
C ALA A 29 -1.34 0.28 11.81
N LEU A 30 -1.62 -0.12 10.57
CA LEU A 30 -2.99 -0.37 10.09
C LEU A 30 -3.58 -1.60 10.78
N THR A 31 -2.87 -2.71 10.85
CA THR A 31 -3.44 -3.96 11.36
C THR A 31 -3.37 -4.10 12.88
N GLY A 32 -2.58 -3.28 13.57
CA GLY A 32 -2.28 -3.45 14.99
C GLY A 32 -1.51 -4.74 15.29
N GLN A 33 -0.98 -5.40 14.25
CA GLN A 33 -0.18 -6.62 14.37
C GLN A 33 1.28 -6.27 14.12
N GLU A 34 2.15 -6.49 15.10
CA GLU A 34 3.59 -6.49 14.85
C GLU A 34 3.89 -7.58 13.81
N THR A 35 4.50 -7.22 12.67
CA THR A 35 5.19 -8.25 11.87
C THR A 35 6.23 -8.88 12.78
N ALA A 36 6.03 -10.14 13.15
CA ALA A 36 7.17 -11.00 13.41
C ALA A 36 8.07 -10.92 12.17
N ILE A 37 9.35 -10.68 12.46
CA ILE A 37 10.45 -10.47 11.53
C ILE A 37 10.51 -11.63 10.53
N VAL A 38 10.99 -11.29 9.33
CA VAL A 38 11.42 -12.19 8.25
C VAL A 38 12.02 -13.48 8.81
N SER A 39 11.64 -14.64 8.26
CA SER A 39 12.37 -15.88 8.51
C SER A 39 13.83 -15.67 8.14
N ASP A 40 14.74 -15.76 9.11
CA ASP A 40 16.20 -15.65 8.94
C ASP A 40 16.81 -16.82 8.15
N THR A 41 16.05 -17.48 7.27
CA THR A 41 16.51 -18.60 6.45
C THR A 41 16.87 -18.10 5.05
N PRO A 42 18.16 -17.98 4.69
CA PRO A 42 18.56 -17.65 3.33
C PRO A 42 18.12 -18.79 2.39
N GLY A 43 17.27 -18.49 1.40
CA GLY A 43 16.95 -19.45 0.33
C GLY A 43 15.48 -19.83 0.11
N THR A 44 14.51 -19.20 0.77
CA THR A 44 13.09 -19.43 0.43
C THR A 44 12.61 -18.41 -0.61
N THR A 45 11.91 -18.90 -1.63
CA THR A 45 11.28 -18.13 -2.71
C THR A 45 10.47 -16.98 -2.13
N THR A 46 10.90 -15.74 -2.40
CA THR A 46 10.30 -14.52 -1.85
C THR A 46 8.97 -14.23 -2.56
N ASP A 47 7.92 -14.90 -2.09
CA ASP A 47 6.54 -14.53 -2.37
C ASP A 47 6.20 -13.25 -1.57
N PRO A 48 5.30 -12.39 -2.08
CA PRO A 48 4.98 -11.15 -1.38
C PRO A 48 4.36 -11.47 -0.01
N VAL A 49 4.68 -10.64 1.00
CA VAL A 49 4.13 -10.82 2.35
C VAL A 49 2.64 -10.47 2.31
N ALA A 50 1.81 -11.51 2.22
CA ALA A 50 0.37 -11.42 2.35
C ALA A 50 -0.02 -11.40 3.82
N LYS A 51 -0.78 -10.38 4.25
CA LYS A 51 -1.38 -10.34 5.57
C LYS A 51 -2.90 -10.32 5.46
N HIS A 52 -3.54 -11.31 6.06
CA HIS A 52 -4.98 -11.34 6.17
C HIS A 52 -5.44 -10.48 7.34
N TYR A 53 -6.45 -9.66 7.12
CA TYR A 53 -6.96 -8.73 8.11
C TYR A 53 -8.47 -8.57 7.95
N GLU A 54 -9.20 -8.42 9.06
CA GLU A 54 -10.62 -8.11 9.04
C GLU A 54 -10.77 -6.58 9.11
N LEU A 55 -11.03 -5.94 7.97
CA LEU A 55 -11.20 -4.49 7.90
C LEU A 55 -12.67 -4.14 7.97
N LEU A 56 -13.17 -3.78 9.15
CA LEU A 56 -14.58 -3.41 9.31
C LEU A 56 -14.87 -2.02 8.66
N PRO A 57 -16.00 -1.84 7.94
CA PRO A 57 -17.06 -2.81 7.68
C PRO A 57 -16.88 -3.66 6.41
N LEU A 58 -15.76 -3.49 5.70
CA LEU A 58 -15.46 -4.14 4.42
C LEU A 58 -15.33 -5.67 4.52
N GLY A 59 -14.94 -6.19 5.68
CA GLY A 59 -14.79 -7.62 5.95
C GLY A 59 -13.37 -8.14 5.72
N PRO A 60 -13.18 -9.41 5.32
CA PRO A 60 -11.86 -10.01 5.19
C PRO A 60 -11.10 -9.49 3.97
N VAL A 61 -9.95 -8.86 4.21
CA VAL A 61 -9.04 -8.34 3.19
C VAL A 61 -7.67 -9.02 3.26
N THR A 62 -6.90 -8.91 2.18
CA THR A 62 -5.49 -9.29 2.15
C THR A 62 -4.64 -8.10 1.74
N PHE A 63 -3.78 -7.67 2.65
CA PHE A 63 -2.75 -6.69 2.35
C PHE A 63 -1.54 -7.39 1.75
N TYR A 64 -0.99 -6.84 0.67
CA TYR A 64 0.29 -7.25 0.12
C TYR A 64 1.31 -6.13 0.26
N ASP A 65 2.40 -6.39 0.96
CA ASP A 65 3.55 -5.49 1.00
C ASP A 65 4.53 -5.87 -0.12
N THR A 66 4.74 -4.95 -1.07
CA THR A 66 5.70 -5.20 -2.16
C THR A 66 7.15 -5.18 -1.68
N ALA A 67 7.45 -4.69 -0.47
CA ALA A 67 8.81 -4.72 0.09
C ALA A 67 9.38 -6.13 0.25
N GLY A 68 8.56 -7.13 0.60
CA GLY A 68 9.02 -8.51 0.75
C GLY A 68 9.47 -9.14 -0.57
N LEU A 69 8.99 -8.61 -1.70
CA LEU A 69 9.47 -8.99 -3.04
C LEU A 69 10.79 -8.29 -3.43
N ASP A 70 11.17 -7.26 -2.69
CA ASP A 70 12.27 -6.35 -3.02
C ASP A 70 13.62 -6.77 -2.39
N ASP A 71 13.64 -7.82 -1.56
CA ASP A 71 14.80 -8.23 -0.75
C ASP A 71 15.80 -9.15 -1.48
N THR A 72 15.54 -9.55 -2.73
CA THR A 72 16.47 -10.34 -3.56
C THR A 72 17.19 -9.49 -4.61
N GLY A 73 18.09 -8.60 -4.17
CA GLY A 73 19.15 -8.01 -5.02
C GLY A 73 18.90 -6.60 -5.59
N ASP A 74 19.95 -6.06 -6.23
CA ASP A 74 20.12 -4.63 -6.57
C ASP A 74 19.59 -4.24 -7.96
N LEU A 75 18.58 -4.95 -8.46
CA LEU A 75 18.04 -4.72 -9.80
C LEU A 75 16.66 -4.07 -9.70
N GLY A 76 16.61 -2.73 -9.71
CA GLY A 76 15.35 -1.96 -9.66
C GLY A 76 14.28 -2.40 -10.69
N GLY A 77 14.70 -2.97 -11.83
CA GLY A 77 13.79 -3.57 -12.81
C GLY A 77 13.08 -4.85 -12.35
N LEU A 78 13.72 -5.69 -11.52
CA LEU A 78 13.05 -6.86 -10.90
C LEU A 78 12.01 -6.41 -9.87
N ARG A 79 12.34 -5.39 -9.08
CA ARG A 79 11.42 -4.78 -8.09
C ARG A 79 10.14 -4.27 -8.75
N MET A 80 10.28 -3.46 -9.80
CA MET A 80 9.12 -2.97 -10.56
C MET A 80 8.29 -4.08 -11.19
N LYS A 81 8.90 -5.19 -11.65
CA LYS A 81 8.16 -6.36 -12.14
C LYS A 81 7.36 -7.02 -11.03
N ALA A 82 7.90 -7.08 -9.82
CA ALA A 82 7.26 -7.68 -8.66
C ALA A 82 6.08 -6.83 -8.15
N THR A 83 6.29 -5.51 -7.99
CA THR A 83 5.21 -4.54 -7.71
C THR A 83 4.09 -4.66 -8.74
N ARG A 84 4.42 -4.72 -10.03
CA ARG A 84 3.43 -4.85 -11.10
C ARG A 84 2.59 -6.12 -10.98
N LYS A 85 3.20 -7.27 -10.64
CA LYS A 85 2.46 -8.53 -10.45
C LYS A 85 1.42 -8.44 -9.34
N VAL A 86 1.75 -7.75 -8.24
CA VAL A 86 0.80 -7.53 -7.13
C VAL A 86 -0.31 -6.58 -7.57
N LEU A 87 0.04 -5.45 -8.19
CA LEU A 87 -0.93 -4.47 -8.69
C LEU A 87 -1.97 -5.10 -9.63
N TYR A 88 -1.56 -5.99 -10.54
CA TYR A 88 -2.50 -6.69 -11.45
C TYR A 88 -3.63 -7.47 -10.76
N ARG A 89 -3.46 -7.83 -9.50
CA ARG A 89 -4.43 -8.60 -8.71
C ARG A 89 -5.07 -7.76 -7.60
N SER A 90 -4.77 -6.46 -7.56
CA SER A 90 -5.19 -5.57 -6.49
C SER A 90 -6.50 -4.87 -6.82
N ASP A 91 -7.39 -4.83 -5.83
CA ASP A 91 -8.64 -4.08 -5.89
C ASP A 91 -8.43 -2.62 -5.47
N VAL A 92 -7.45 -2.36 -4.58
CA VAL A 92 -7.04 -1.02 -4.14
C VAL A 92 -5.51 -0.94 -4.06
N ALA A 93 -4.94 0.19 -4.48
CA ALA A 93 -3.51 0.48 -4.35
C ALA A 93 -3.27 1.65 -3.38
N VAL A 94 -2.41 1.44 -2.40
CA VAL A 94 -1.88 2.48 -1.51
C VAL A 94 -0.43 2.74 -1.91
N VAL A 95 -0.18 3.89 -2.53
CA VAL A 95 1.18 4.33 -2.87
C VAL A 95 1.77 5.08 -1.69
N VAL A 96 2.74 4.47 -1.03
CA VAL A 96 3.42 4.99 0.17
C VAL A 96 4.63 5.81 -0.25
N VAL A 97 4.63 7.07 0.15
CA VAL A 97 5.69 8.04 -0.14
C VAL A 97 6.47 8.31 1.15
N GLY A 98 7.79 8.13 1.13
CA GLY A 98 8.67 8.40 2.27
C GLY A 98 9.11 9.86 2.38
N GLU A 99 10.08 10.14 3.24
CA GLU A 99 10.62 11.49 3.50
C GLU A 99 11.34 12.11 2.29
N GLU A 100 11.75 11.31 1.31
CA GLU A 100 12.34 11.83 0.07
C GLU A 100 11.26 12.37 -0.89
N GLY A 101 9.97 12.24 -0.56
CA GLY A 101 8.86 12.76 -1.34
C GLY A 101 8.58 11.92 -2.59
N VAL A 102 7.85 12.46 -3.56
CA VAL A 102 7.49 11.75 -4.81
C VAL A 102 8.67 11.77 -5.78
N THR A 103 9.38 10.64 -5.91
CA THR A 103 10.47 10.50 -6.89
C THR A 103 10.01 9.85 -8.19
N ALA A 104 10.94 9.61 -9.12
CA ALA A 104 10.68 8.85 -10.34
C ALA A 104 10.10 7.46 -10.07
N HIS A 105 10.44 6.83 -8.94
CA HIS A 105 9.94 5.51 -8.60
C HIS A 105 8.44 5.54 -8.27
N GLU A 106 7.99 6.45 -7.40
CA GLU A 106 6.58 6.63 -7.05
C GLU A 106 5.78 7.08 -8.27
N ARG A 107 6.34 7.97 -9.12
CA ARG A 107 5.70 8.35 -10.38
C ARG A 107 5.45 7.14 -11.28
N ALA A 108 6.45 6.28 -11.46
CA ALA A 108 6.29 5.06 -12.24
C ALA A 108 5.23 4.10 -11.65
N ILE A 109 5.14 4.00 -10.31
CA ILE A 109 4.09 3.23 -9.65
C ILE A 109 2.71 3.86 -9.88
N LEU A 110 2.57 5.16 -9.71
CA LEU A 110 1.32 5.89 -9.95
C LEU A 110 0.86 5.75 -11.41
N ASP A 111 1.78 5.83 -12.36
CA ASP A 111 1.49 5.62 -13.78
C ASP A 111 1.01 4.18 -14.06
N MET A 112 1.62 3.17 -13.43
CA MET A 112 1.16 1.78 -13.52
C MET A 112 -0.24 1.60 -12.93
N VAL A 113 -0.48 2.12 -11.72
CA VAL A 113 -1.77 2.04 -11.03
C VAL A 113 -2.87 2.69 -11.88
N LYS A 114 -2.59 3.88 -12.43
CA LYS A 114 -3.49 4.59 -13.34
C LYS A 114 -3.75 3.80 -14.62
N GLY A 115 -2.71 3.25 -15.25
CA GLY A 115 -2.84 2.44 -16.46
C GLY A 115 -3.65 1.15 -16.25
N LEU A 116 -3.63 0.59 -15.04
CA LEU A 116 -4.42 -0.57 -14.63
C LEU A 116 -5.83 -0.20 -14.13
N SER A 117 -6.17 1.10 -14.06
CA SER A 117 -7.45 1.60 -13.55
C SER A 117 -7.78 1.12 -12.13
N ILE A 118 -6.75 0.95 -11.29
CA ILE A 118 -6.92 0.53 -9.89
C ILE A 118 -7.18 1.79 -9.05
N PRO A 119 -8.21 1.81 -8.19
CA PRO A 119 -8.41 2.86 -7.19
C PRO A 119 -7.13 3.11 -6.38
N CYS A 120 -6.69 4.37 -6.32
CA CYS A 120 -5.40 4.75 -5.76
C CYS A 120 -5.53 5.72 -4.60
N ILE A 121 -4.80 5.47 -3.52
CA ILE A 121 -4.60 6.40 -2.41
C ILE A 121 -3.10 6.69 -2.29
N VAL A 122 -2.74 7.96 -2.15
CA VAL A 122 -1.35 8.37 -1.89
C VAL A 122 -1.18 8.63 -0.40
N ALA A 123 -0.32 7.85 0.25
CA ALA A 123 -0.03 7.98 1.68
C ALA A 123 1.39 8.54 1.87
N PHE A 124 1.50 9.81 2.25
CA PHE A 124 2.76 10.45 2.65
C PHE A 124 3.10 10.01 4.06
N ASN A 125 4.02 9.07 4.18
CA ASN A 125 4.47 8.51 5.44
C ASN A 125 5.64 9.30 6.03
N LYS A 126 5.96 9.03 7.30
CA LYS A 126 7.00 9.72 8.08
C LYS A 126 6.75 11.23 8.19
N THR A 127 5.50 11.63 8.43
CA THR A 127 5.12 13.05 8.52
C THR A 127 5.72 13.80 9.70
N ASP A 128 6.28 13.07 10.66
CA ASP A 128 7.14 13.60 11.70
C ASP A 128 8.49 14.13 11.17
N LEU A 129 8.92 13.69 9.99
CA LEU A 129 10.18 14.11 9.34
C LEU A 129 9.94 15.10 8.21
N ARG A 130 8.86 14.91 7.42
CA ARG A 130 8.54 15.78 6.29
C ARG A 130 7.05 15.80 5.99
N THR A 131 6.52 16.98 5.70
CA THR A 131 5.18 17.17 5.14
C THR A 131 5.22 17.27 3.60
N PRO A 132 4.15 16.86 2.89
CA PRO A 132 4.10 16.94 1.43
C PRO A 132 4.18 18.39 0.94
N ALA A 133 4.97 18.62 -0.10
CA ALA A 133 5.08 19.90 -0.76
C ALA A 133 3.83 20.21 -1.60
N SER A 134 3.61 21.50 -1.89
CA SER A 134 2.44 21.96 -2.66
C SER A 134 2.31 21.30 -4.04
N GLU A 135 3.45 21.03 -4.69
CA GLU A 135 3.52 20.33 -5.98
C GLU A 135 3.11 18.86 -5.88
N GLU A 136 3.45 18.20 -4.79
CA GLU A 136 3.08 16.79 -4.53
C GLU A 136 1.58 16.67 -4.26
N LEU A 137 1.01 17.63 -3.53
CA LEU A 137 -0.43 17.75 -3.35
C LEU A 137 -1.15 18.06 -4.68
N ALA A 138 -0.56 18.90 -5.53
CA ALA A 138 -1.10 19.19 -6.86
C ALA A 138 -1.08 17.95 -7.78
N LEU A 139 -0.03 17.15 -7.71
CA LEU A 139 0.06 15.87 -8.41
C LEU A 139 -1.09 14.95 -7.98
N CYS A 140 -1.33 14.79 -6.68
CA CYS A 140 -2.41 13.93 -6.19
C CYS A 140 -3.79 14.38 -6.70
N ARG A 141 -4.04 15.71 -6.69
CA ARG A 141 -5.27 16.29 -7.27
C ARG A 141 -5.41 15.98 -8.76
N SER A 142 -4.31 16.09 -9.53
CA SER A 142 -4.33 15.79 -10.97
C SER A 142 -4.62 14.31 -11.28
N LEU A 143 -4.29 13.41 -10.35
CA LEU A 143 -4.56 11.99 -10.44
C LEU A 143 -5.98 11.63 -9.95
N GLY A 144 -6.69 12.56 -9.33
CA GLY A 144 -7.97 12.29 -8.65
C GLY A 144 -7.83 11.35 -7.45
N ALA A 145 -6.60 11.18 -6.93
CA ALA A 145 -6.30 10.25 -5.85
C ALA A 145 -6.36 10.96 -4.49
N PRO A 146 -7.06 10.42 -3.48
CA PRO A 146 -6.98 10.90 -2.11
C PRO A 146 -5.51 10.92 -1.64
N CYS A 147 -5.13 12.02 -1.00
CA CYS A 147 -3.80 12.23 -0.45
C CYS A 147 -3.90 12.37 1.06
N LEU A 148 -3.24 11.49 1.79
CA LEU A 148 -3.24 11.45 3.25
C LEU A 148 -1.82 11.52 3.80
N THR A 149 -1.67 12.17 4.94
CA THR A 149 -0.44 12.20 5.73
C THR A 149 -0.53 11.16 6.84
N VAL A 150 0.45 10.28 6.94
CA VAL A 150 0.52 9.23 7.96
C VAL A 150 1.89 9.21 8.64
N CYS A 151 1.93 8.76 9.90
CA CYS A 151 3.16 8.46 10.61
C CYS A 151 3.06 7.06 11.18
N ALA A 152 3.60 6.07 10.47
CA ALA A 152 3.57 4.67 10.90
C ALA A 152 4.20 4.45 12.30
N ARG A 153 5.15 5.29 12.72
CA ARG A 153 5.79 5.21 14.04
C ARG A 153 4.83 5.58 15.18
N THR A 154 3.95 6.55 14.96
CA THR A 154 3.03 7.05 15.99
C THR A 154 1.60 6.55 15.83
N GLY A 155 1.27 6.00 14.66
CA GLY A 155 -0.09 5.61 14.28
C GLY A 155 -0.94 6.76 13.75
N ALA A 156 -0.42 8.00 13.74
CA ALA A 156 -1.18 9.16 13.23
C ALA A 156 -1.57 8.96 11.76
N GLY A 157 -2.84 9.25 11.44
CA GLY A 157 -3.38 9.12 10.08
C GLY A 157 -3.78 7.69 9.68
N ALA A 158 -3.55 6.68 10.52
CA ALA A 158 -3.84 5.28 10.18
C ALA A 158 -5.33 5.01 10.03
N ASP A 159 -6.18 5.59 10.89
CA ASP A 159 -7.63 5.38 10.82
C ASP A 159 -8.26 6.12 9.64
N GLU A 160 -7.76 7.30 9.30
CA GLU A 160 -8.14 8.02 8.08
C GLU A 160 -7.74 7.22 6.83
N LEU A 161 -6.56 6.60 6.85
CA LEU A 161 -6.12 5.72 5.75
C LEU A 161 -7.01 4.48 5.63
N LYS A 162 -7.41 3.85 6.74
CA LYS A 162 -8.40 2.74 6.70
C LYS A 162 -9.71 3.18 6.06
N ARG A 163 -10.24 4.33 6.47
CA ARG A 163 -11.49 4.88 5.90
C ARG A 163 -11.35 5.13 4.40
N ALA A 164 -10.26 5.75 3.96
CA ALA A 164 -10.02 5.96 2.54
C ALA A 164 -9.92 4.65 1.75
N ILE A 165 -9.30 3.60 2.33
CA ILE A 165 -9.26 2.26 1.71
C ILE A 165 -10.68 1.68 1.59
N ILE A 166 -11.50 1.81 2.63
CA ILE A 166 -12.90 1.36 2.62
C ILE A 166 -13.70 2.10 1.54
N ASP A 167 -13.55 3.42 1.44
CA ASP A 167 -14.26 4.25 0.46
C ASP A 167 -13.80 3.98 -0.99
N ALA A 168 -12.53 3.62 -1.17
CA ALA A 168 -11.96 3.29 -2.49
C ALA A 168 -12.20 1.85 -2.92
N ALA A 169 -12.53 0.96 -1.98
CA ALA A 169 -12.84 -0.43 -2.29
C ALA A 169 -14.09 -0.49 -3.19
N PRO A 170 -14.12 -1.39 -4.18
CA PRO A 170 -15.28 -1.53 -5.05
C PRO A 170 -16.52 -1.85 -4.21
N LEU A 171 -17.55 -1.00 -4.32
CA LEU A 171 -18.88 -1.28 -3.80
C LEU A 171 -19.45 -2.46 -4.60
N GLU A 172 -19.99 -3.48 -3.92
CA GLU A 172 -20.72 -4.56 -4.60
C GLU A 172 -21.94 -4.05 -5.40
#